data_AF-A0A4V3BQ85-F1
#
_entry.id   AF-A0A4V3BQ85-F1
#
_cell.length_a   1.000
_cell.length_b   1.000
_cell.length_c   1.000
_cell.angle_alpha   90.00
_cell.angle_beta   90.00
_cell.angle_gamma   90.00
#
_symmetry.space_group_name_H-M   'P 1'
#
loop_
_entity.id
_entity.type
_entity.pdbx_description
1 polymer ?
#
loop_
_entity_poly.entity_id
_entity_poly.type
_entity_poly.pdbx_seq_one_letter_code
_entity_poly.pdbx_strand_id
1 'polypeptide(L)' 'MVIASERSLRSLVEKWLAPTAETPVRVTRSGRAQSNQGTCVHIELLLPKGPVGLFFFRHRDGSWCVFPPEAERLVMRVC' A
#
# COMPACT_ATOMS: atom_id res chain seq x y z
N MET A 1 24.06 7.20 0.04
CA MET A 1 23.17 7.02 -1.13
C MET A 1 22.15 5.95 -0.77
N VAL A 2 21.06 6.32 -0.12
CA VAL A 2 20.04 5.36 0.30
C VAL A 2 19.17 5.09 -0.92
N ILE A 3 19.21 3.87 -1.41
CA ILE A 3 18.39 3.35 -2.49
C ILE A 3 16.92 3.63 -2.18
N ALA A 4 16.39 4.72 -2.75
CA ALA A 4 14.97 5.05 -2.72
C ALA A 4 14.10 3.94 -3.35
N SER A 5 14.75 2.98 -4.02
CA SER A 5 14.11 1.81 -4.62
C SER A 5 13.43 0.92 -3.59
N GLU A 6 14.05 0.59 -2.45
CA GLU A 6 13.44 -0.36 -1.48
C GLU A 6 12.18 0.18 -0.79
N ARG A 7 11.86 1.46 -0.96
CA ARG A 7 10.70 2.13 -0.35
C ARG A 7 9.68 2.62 -1.39
N SER A 8 9.93 2.36 -2.67
CA SER A 8 9.00 2.71 -3.73
C SER A 8 7.85 1.71 -3.79
N LEU A 9 6.65 2.19 -4.17
CA LEU A 9 5.48 1.34 -4.35
C LEU A 9 5.75 0.21 -5.35
N ARG A 10 6.46 0.52 -6.44
CA ARG A 10 6.81 -0.45 -7.49
C ARG A 10 7.64 -1.61 -6.94
N SER A 11 8.69 -1.31 -6.18
CA SER A 11 9.58 -2.35 -5.64
C SER A 11 8.88 -3.22 -4.61
N LEU A 12 7.92 -2.67 -3.86
CA LEU A 12 7.08 -3.46 -2.96
C LEU A 12 6.10 -4.35 -3.73
N VAL A 13 5.47 -3.84 -4.80
CA VAL A 13 4.60 -4.64 -5.67
C VAL A 13 5.39 -5.80 -6.28
N GLU A 14 6.59 -5.54 -6.80
CA GLU A 14 7.46 -6.58 -7.35
C GLU A 14 7.86 -7.61 -6.28
N LYS A 15 8.18 -7.18 -5.06
CA LYS A 15 8.58 -8.07 -3.95
C LYS A 15 7.44 -8.95 -3.43
N TRP A 16 6.24 -8.40 -3.26
CA TRP A 16 5.14 -9.09 -2.59
C TRP A 16 4.19 -9.79 -3.56
N LEU A 17 3.95 -9.21 -4.73
CA LEU A 17 3.01 -9.75 -5.73
C LEU A 17 3.72 -10.46 -6.90
N ALA A 18 5.02 -10.21 -7.10
CA ALA A 18 5.84 -10.85 -8.14
C ALA A 18 5.11 -11.00 -9.50
N PRO A 19 4.64 -9.88 -10.08
CA PRO A 19 3.75 -9.95 -11.22
C PRO A 19 4.45 -10.48 -12.46
N THR A 20 3.77 -11.35 -13.20
CA THR A 20 4.25 -11.95 -14.44
C THR A 20 3.40 -11.47 -15.62
N ALA A 21 3.86 -11.75 -16.84
CA ALA A 21 3.08 -11.44 -18.05
C ALA A 21 1.67 -12.07 -18.03
N GLU A 22 1.50 -13.20 -17.35
CA GLU A 22 0.22 -13.91 -17.20
C GLU A 22 -0.61 -13.43 -16.01
N THR A 23 -0.02 -12.66 -15.10
CA THR A 23 -0.66 -12.19 -13.86
C THR A 23 -0.44 -10.68 -13.71
N PRO A 24 -1.16 -9.86 -14.50
CA PRO A 24 -0.97 -8.42 -14.47
C PRO A 24 -1.46 -7.82 -13.15
N VAL A 25 -0.86 -6.69 -12.79
CA VAL A 25 -1.23 -5.89 -11.62
C VAL A 25 -2.20 -4.79 -12.02
N ARG A 26 -3.29 -4.66 -11.26
CA ARG A 26 -4.26 -3.57 -11.35
C ARG A 26 -4.18 -2.69 -10.12
N VAL A 27 -4.10 -1.38 -10.32
CA VAL A 27 -4.27 -0.40 -9.25
C VAL A 27 -5.72 0.03 -9.21
N THR A 28 -6.45 -0.37 -8.17
CA THR A 28 -7.92 -0.31 -8.17
C THR A 28 -8.45 0.91 -7.43
N ARG A 29 -7.73 1.42 -6.42
CA ARG A 29 -8.21 2.56 -5.62
C ARG A 29 -7.07 3.31 -4.94
N SER A 30 -7.00 4.62 -5.14
CA SER A 30 -6.23 5.53 -4.28
C SER A 30 -7.18 6.18 -3.25
N GLY A 31 -7.11 5.73 -2.01
CA GLY A 31 -7.84 6.35 -0.91
C GLY A 31 -7.05 7.53 -0.36
N ARG A 32 -7.66 8.73 -0.30
CA ARG A 32 -7.24 9.75 0.66
C ARG A 32 -7.83 9.34 2.01
N ALA A 33 -7.00 8.97 2.99
CA ALA A 33 -7.48 8.87 4.36
C ALA A 33 -7.88 10.29 4.78
N GLN A 34 -9.17 10.53 4.94
CA GLN A 34 -9.67 11.83 5.41
C GLN A 34 -9.09 12.07 6.81
N SER A 35 -8.46 13.23 7.00
CA SER A 35 -7.60 13.61 8.13
C SER A 35 -6.19 12.99 8.11
N ASN A 36 -5.22 13.75 7.59
CA ASN A 36 -3.80 13.73 7.98
C ASN A 36 -3.02 12.37 8.02
N GLN A 37 -3.59 11.28 7.49
CA GLN A 37 -3.13 9.90 7.66
C GLN A 37 -2.59 9.26 6.36
N GLY A 38 -2.27 10.08 5.34
CA GLY A 38 -1.58 9.61 4.14
C GLY A 38 -2.50 9.02 3.06
N THR A 39 -1.92 8.78 1.89
CA THR A 39 -2.60 8.13 0.75
C THR A 39 -2.45 6.62 0.86
N CYS A 40 -3.54 5.86 0.76
CA CYS A 40 -3.46 4.42 0.56
C CYS A 40 -3.77 4.06 -0.88
N VAL A 41 -3.19 2.97 -1.37
CA VAL A 41 -3.48 2.40 -2.69
C VAL A 41 -3.80 0.92 -2.55
N HIS A 42 -4.87 0.49 -3.21
CA HIS A 42 -5.22 -0.92 -3.36
C HIS A 42 -4.65 -1.43 -4.68
N ILE A 43 -3.90 -2.52 -4.60
CA ILE A 43 -3.23 -3.14 -5.74
C ILE A 43 -3.63 -4.60 -5.79
N GLU A 44 -4.17 -5.03 -6.92
CA GLU A 44 -4.65 -6.38 -7.16
C GLU A 44 -3.78 -7.09 -8.18
N LEU A 45 -3.43 -8.34 -7.90
CA LEU A 45 -2.87 -9.29 -8.85
C LEU A 45 -4.01 -10.11 -9.46
N LEU A 46 -4.14 -10.08 -10.78
CA LEU A 46 -5.20 -10.79 -11.50
C LEU A 46 -4.75 -12.23 -11.77
N LEU A 47 -5.14 -13.17 -10.90
CA LEU A 47 -4.83 -14.60 -11.06
C LEU A 47 -6.00 -15.36 -11.73
N PRO A 48 -5.74 -16.47 -12.42
CA PRO A 48 -6.78 -17.33 -13.00
C PRO A 48 -7.79 -17.89 -11.98
N LYS A 49 -7.37 -18.03 -10.71
CA LYS A 49 -8.19 -18.54 -9.60
C LYS A 49 -8.98 -17.43 -8.88
N GLY A 50 -8.79 -16.17 -9.26
CA GLY A 50 -9.41 -15.00 -8.63
C GLY A 50 -8.36 -13.95 -8.20
N PRO A 51 -8.73 -12.66 -8.14
CA PRO A 51 -7.79 -11.59 -7.83
C PRO A 51 -7.31 -11.66 -6.38
N VAL A 52 -6.04 -11.33 -6.15
CA VAL A 52 -5.45 -11.18 -4.80
C VAL A 52 -4.96 -9.75 -4.63
N GLY A 53 -5.43 -9.05 -3.59
CA GLY A 53 -5.14 -7.63 -3.36
C GLY A 53 -4.28 -7.37 -2.14
N LEU A 54 -3.44 -6.34 -2.22
CA LEU A 54 -2.72 -5.75 -1.09
C LEU A 54 -3.01 -4.25 -1.01
N PHE A 55 -3.10 -3.77 0.23
CA PHE A 55 -3.15 -2.34 0.51
C PHE A 55 -1.75 -1.84 0.85
N PHE A 56 -1.34 -0.78 0.17
CA PHE A 56 -0.13 -0.05 0.48
C PHE A 56 -0.49 1.32 1.02
N PHE A 57 0.17 1.72 2.10
CA PHE A 57 -0.06 2.97 2.80
C PHE A 57 1.18 3.84 2.68
N ARG A 58 0.97 5.11 2.35
CA ARG A 58 2.04 6.11 2.34
C ARG A 58 2.20 6.68 3.74
N HIS A 59 3.39 6.50 4.30
CA HIS A 59 3.78 7.03 5.61
C HIS A 59 4.22 8.49 5.49
N ARG A 60 4.28 9.20 6.64
CA ARG A 60 4.65 10.63 6.69
C ARG A 60 6.07 10.90 6.20
N ASP A 61 6.97 9.92 6.33
CA ASP A 61 8.34 9.96 5.82
C ASP A 61 8.43 9.77 4.29
N GLY A 62 7.28 9.58 3.62
CA GLY A 62 7.18 9.36 2.20
C GLY A 62 7.41 7.91 1.76
N SER A 63 7.68 6.99 2.69
CA SER A 63 7.81 5.57 2.40
C SER A 63 6.46 4.89 2.17
N TRP A 64 6.45 3.83 1.39
CA TRP A 64 5.30 2.94 1.25
C TRP A 64 5.45 1.72 2.16
N CYS A 65 4.36 1.29 2.78
CA CYS A 65 4.32 0.14 3.69
C CYS A 65 3.00 -0.65 3.52
N VAL A 66 3.00 -1.93 3.86
CA VAL A 66 1.78 -2.78 3.84
C VAL A 66 0.95 -2.71 5.13
N PHE A 67 1.46 -2.01 6.13
CA PHE A 67 0.75 -1.72 7.38
C PHE A 67 0.30 -0.25 7.38
N PRO A 68 -0.88 0.05 7.96
CA PRO A 68 -1.34 1.42 8.07
C PRO A 68 -0.31 2.26 8.84
N PRO A 69 -0.18 3.57 8.54
CA PRO A 69 0.59 4.45 9.39
C PRO A 69 0.04 4.36 10.80
N GLU A 70 0.91 4.48 11.80
CA GLU A 70 0.50 4.48 13.19
C GLU A 70 -0.62 5.50 13.32
N ALA A 71 -1.85 5.01 13.51
CA ALA A 71 -2.98 5.88 13.73
C ALA A 71 -2.57 6.74 14.92
N GLU A 72 -2.81 8.06 14.87
CA GLU A 72 -2.90 8.83 16.11
C GLU A 72 -3.70 7.96 17.05
N ARG A 73 -3.03 7.42 18.09
CA ARG A 73 -3.55 6.33 18.92
C ARG A 73 -5.02 6.60 19.09
N LEU A 74 -5.88 5.64 18.74
CA LEU A 74 -7.29 5.70 19.08
C LEU A 74 -7.36 5.75 20.61
N VAL A 75 -7.21 6.95 21.16
CA VAL A 75 -7.40 7.25 22.56
C VAL A 75 -8.89 7.24 22.72
N MET A 76 -9.38 6.32 23.55
CA MET A 76 -10.74 6.39 24.05
C MET A 76 -10.88 7.76 24.70
N ARG A 77 -11.55 8.70 24.02
CA ARG A 77 -11.95 9.93 24.67
C ARG A 77 -13.17 9.57 25.50
N VAL A 78 -13.01 9.59 26.81
CA VAL A 78 -14.15 9.68 27.73
C VAL A 78 -14.83 11.02 27.45
N CYS A 79 -16.12 10.96 27.13
CA CYS A 79 -16.99 12.13 27.10
C CYS A 79 -17.27 12.64 28.51
#